data_AF-A0A920Q7K0-F1
#
_entry.id   AF-A0A920Q7K0-F1
#
_cell.length_a   1.000
_cell.length_b   1.000
_cell.length_c   1.000
_cell.angle_alpha   90.00
_cell.angle_beta   90.00
_cell.angle_gamma   90.00
#
_symmetry.space_group_name_H-M   'P 1'
#
loop_
_entity.id
_entity.type
_entity.pdbx_description
1 polymer ?
#
loop_
_entity_poly.entity_id
_entity_poly.type
_entity_poly.pdbx_seq_one_letter_code
_entity_poly.pdbx_strand_id
1 'polypeptide(L)'
;MTEILSPAESGIVAQARANMSWHNTHGFCGTCGGETIIKRGGQVRQCTKCEKEHYPRTDPVIIVVVSDGDVACLVSRVGVV
;
A
#
# COMPACT_ATOMS: atom_id res chain seq x y z
N MET A 1 -5.69 14.75 9.56
CA MET A 1 -4.60 14.63 8.57
C MET A 1 -4.72 15.72 7.49
N THR A 2 -5.93 15.96 6.98
CA THR A 2 -6.26 17.13 6.14
C THR A 2 -6.11 18.50 6.81
N GLU A 3 -6.10 18.57 8.15
CA GLU A 3 -5.81 19.82 8.86
C GLU A 3 -4.32 20.19 8.93
N ILE A 4 -3.41 19.26 8.62
CA ILE A 4 -1.95 19.48 8.71
C ILE A 4 -1.29 19.44 7.33
N LEU A 5 -1.83 18.64 6.40
CA LEU A 5 -1.31 18.48 5.05
C LEU A 5 -2.41 18.82 4.04
N SER A 6 -2.03 19.54 2.99
CA SER A 6 -2.89 19.71 1.83
C SER A 6 -3.21 18.35 1.17
N PRO A 7 -4.23 18.28 0.30
CA PRO A 7 -4.52 17.05 -0.43
C PRO A 7 -3.35 16.51 -1.25
N ALA A 8 -2.57 17.38 -1.90
CA ALA A 8 -1.40 16.99 -2.68
C ALA A 8 -0.29 16.40 -1.80
N GLU A 9 0.05 17.08 -0.70
CA GLU A 9 1.04 16.59 0.27
C GLU A 9 0.60 15.27 0.92
N SER A 10 -0.69 15.13 1.20
CA SER A 10 -1.26 13.90 1.74
C SER A 10 -1.00 12.71 0.80
N GLY A 11 -1.13 12.90 -0.52
CA GLY A 11 -0.82 11.89 -1.52
C GLY A 11 0.67 11.49 -1.52
N ILE A 12 1.57 12.47 -1.48
CA ILE A 12 3.02 12.26 -1.43
C ILE A 12 3.42 11.47 -0.17
N VAL A 13 2.92 11.89 0.99
CA VAL A 13 3.21 11.23 2.28
C VAL A 13 2.62 9.81 2.32
N ALA A 14 1.43 9.61 1.75
CA ALA A 14 0.81 8.28 1.66
C ALA A 14 1.69 7.32 0.84
N GLN A 15 2.16 7.76 -0.33
CA GLN A 15 3.04 6.95 -1.18
C GLN A 15 4.38 6.65 -0.50
N ALA A 16 4.99 7.66 0.14
CA ALA A 16 6.24 7.48 0.88
C ALA A 16 6.08 6.46 2.02
N ARG A 17 5.01 6.55 2.82
CA ARG A 17 4.71 5.59 3.89
C ARG A 17 4.48 4.18 3.35
N ALA A 18 3.73 4.04 2.26
CA ALA A 18 3.48 2.73 1.64
C ALA A 18 4.80 2.07 1.19
N ASN A 19 5.67 2.81 0.51
CA ASN A 19 6.96 2.29 0.05
C ASN A 19 7.90 1.94 1.22
N MET A 20 7.98 2.77 2.25
CA MET A 20 8.79 2.48 3.45
C MET A 20 8.28 1.23 4.19
N SER A 21 6.96 1.13 4.38
CA SER A 21 6.33 -0.04 5.02
C SER A 21 6.60 -1.34 4.24
N TRP A 22 6.49 -1.28 2.91
CA TRP A 22 6.82 -2.40 2.04
C TRP A 22 8.27 -2.82 2.18
N HIS A 23 9.22 -1.88 2.14
CA HIS A 23 10.64 -2.19 2.31
C HIS A 23 10.98 -2.83 3.66
N ASN A 24 10.32 -2.41 4.74
CA ASN A 24 10.51 -2.99 6.07
C ASN A 24 10.07 -4.45 6.16
N THR A 25 9.08 -4.85 5.35
CA THR A 25 8.49 -6.20 5.39
C THR A 25 9.01 -7.13 4.29
N HIS A 26 9.65 -6.60 3.25
CA HIS A 26 10.07 -7.36 2.06
C HIS A 26 11.59 -7.48 1.94
N GLY A 27 12.29 -7.74 3.05
CA GLY A 27 13.75 -7.95 3.07
C GLY A 27 14.22 -9.18 2.31
N PHE A 28 13.38 -10.20 2.17
CA PHE A 28 13.71 -11.49 1.56
C PHE A 28 12.77 -11.83 0.40
N CYS A 29 13.28 -12.64 -0.54
CA CYS A 29 12.56 -13.05 -1.73
C CYS A 29 11.48 -14.08 -1.38
N GLY A 30 10.22 -13.73 -1.61
CA GLY A 30 9.09 -14.66 -1.44
C GLY A 30 9.08 -15.85 -2.41
N THR A 31 10.02 -15.94 -3.37
CA THR A 31 10.15 -17.09 -4.28
C THR A 31 11.26 -18.05 -3.86
N CYS A 32 12.42 -17.57 -3.38
CA CYS A 32 13.58 -18.43 -3.10
C CYS A 32 14.22 -18.24 -1.71
N GLY A 33 13.71 -17.31 -0.90
CA GLY A 33 14.20 -17.01 0.45
C GLY A 33 15.50 -16.18 0.51
N GLY A 34 16.14 -15.88 -0.62
CA GLY A 34 17.38 -15.07 -0.65
C GLY A 34 17.12 -13.60 -0.27
N GLU A 35 18.16 -12.91 0.21
CA GLU A 35 18.08 -11.47 0.48
C GLU A 35 17.73 -10.67 -0.78
N THR A 36 17.10 -9.52 -0.57
CA THR A 36 16.76 -8.58 -1.64
C THR A 36 17.38 -7.23 -1.37
N ILE A 37 17.75 -6.51 -2.43
CA ILE A 37 18.33 -5.17 -2.35
C ILE A 37 17.44 -4.15 -3.07
N ILE A 38 17.45 -2.91 -2.61
CA ILE A 38 16.65 -1.83 -3.19
C ILE A 38 17.26 -1.38 -4.53
N LYS A 39 16.42 -1.17 -5.54
CA LYS A 39 16.78 -0.67 -6.88
C LYS A 39 15.75 0.37 -7.34
N ARG A 40 16.03 1.03 -8.47
CA ARG A 40 15.15 2.01 -9.14
C ARG A 40 14.59 3.08 -8.19
N GLY A 41 15.45 3.66 -7.36
CA GLY A 41 15.05 4.73 -6.42
C GLY A 41 14.02 4.31 -5.37
N GLY A 42 13.96 3.02 -4.99
CA GLY A 42 12.99 2.52 -4.00
C GLY A 42 11.75 1.88 -4.60
N GLN A 43 11.58 1.88 -5.92
CA GLN A 43 10.39 1.32 -6.55
C GLN A 43 10.46 -0.19 -6.77
N VAL A 44 11.64 -0.79 -6.60
CA VAL A 44 11.88 -2.23 -6.81
C VAL A 44 12.81 -2.77 -5.73
N ARG A 45 12.59 -4.03 -5.34
CA ARG A 45 13.59 -4.85 -4.66
C ARG A 45 13.98 -6.01 -5.56
N GLN A 46 15.28 -6.23 -5.74
CA GLN A 46 15.80 -7.33 -6.57
C GLN A 46 16.46 -8.37 -5.68
N CYS A 47 16.11 -9.64 -5.86
CA CYS A 47 16.76 -10.74 -5.16
C CYS A 47 18.21 -10.92 -5.63
N THR A 48 19.15 -11.06 -4.70
CA THR A 48 20.57 -11.27 -5.02
C THR A 48 20.89 -12.70 -5.45
N LYS A 49 19.98 -13.65 -5.22
CA LYS A 49 20.17 -15.08 -5.51
C LYS A 49 19.54 -15.52 -6.84
N CYS A 50 18.30 -15.12 -7.10
CA CYS A 50 17.56 -15.53 -8.31
C CYS A 50 17.19 -14.36 -9.22
N GLU A 51 17.69 -13.16 -8.94
CA GLU A 51 17.55 -11.94 -9.75
C GLU A 51 16.11 -11.43 -9.94
N LYS A 52 15.12 -12.09 -9.34
CA LYS A 52 13.71 -11.72 -9.44
C LYS A 52 13.45 -10.34 -8.83
N GLU A 53 12.73 -9.53 -9.56
CA GLU A 53 12.24 -8.24 -9.11
C GLU A 53 10.91 -8.39 -8.36
N HIS A 54 10.79 -7.66 -7.26
CA HIS A 54 9.59 -7.51 -6.44
C HIS A 54 9.18 -6.04 -6.45
N TYR A 55 7.87 -5.83 -6.57
CA TYR A 55 7.25 -4.51 -6.65
C TYR A 55 6.32 -4.32 -5.43
N PRO A 56 6.17 -3.08 -4.93
CA PRO A 56 5.21 -2.79 -3.87
C PRO A 56 3.80 -3.17 -4.33
N ARG A 57 3.02 -3.79 -3.44
CA ARG A 57 1.62 -4.10 -3.72
C ARG A 57 0.77 -2.84 -3.48
N THR A 58 -0.18 -2.59 -4.38
CA THR A 58 -1.32 -1.69 -4.13
C THR A 58 -2.55 -2.57 -3.92
N ASP A 59 -3.14 -2.51 -2.73
CA ASP A 59 -4.35 -3.26 -2.40
C ASP A 59 -5.59 -2.41 -2.75
N PRO A 60 -6.32 -2.71 -3.84
CA PRO A 60 -7.51 -1.94 -4.20
C PRO A 60 -8.62 -2.16 -3.16
N VAL A 61 -9.27 -1.07 -2.77
CA VAL A 61 -10.40 -1.09 -1.83
C VAL A 61 -11.57 -0.30 -2.40
N ILE A 62 -12.79 -0.73 -2.09
CA ILE A 62 -14.01 -0.03 -2.47
C ILE A 62 -14.62 0.66 -1.25
N ILE A 63 -15.20 1.84 -1.47
CA ILE A 63 -16.08 2.50 -0.53
C ILE A 63 -17.43 2.69 -1.21
N VAL A 64 -18.51 2.27 -0.55
CA VAL A 64 -19.86 2.30 -1.10
C VAL A 64 -20.79 3.03 -0.15
N VAL A 65 -21.69 3.82 -0.71
CA VAL A 65 -22.82 4.39 0.03
C VAL A 65 -23.99 3.44 -0.14
N VAL A 66 -24.58 2.99 0.96
CA VAL A 66 -25.80 2.16 0.95
C VAL A 66 -26.99 3.11 1.10
N SER A 67 -27.98 2.98 0.22
CA SER A 67 -29.18 3.83 0.22
C SER A 67 -30.46 3.01 0.08
N ASP A 68 -31.53 3.50 0.70
CA ASP A 68 -32.91 3.02 0.54
C ASP A 68 -33.81 4.21 0.17
N GLY A 69 -34.30 4.23 -1.06
CA GLY A 69 -34.94 5.40 -1.66
C GLY A 69 -34.03 6.63 -1.62
N ASP A 70 -34.55 7.75 -1.10
CA ASP A 70 -33.81 9.02 -0.96
C ASP A 70 -32.95 9.10 0.31
N VAL A 71 -32.86 8.02 1.10
CA VAL A 71 -32.11 7.98 2.35
C VAL A 71 -30.78 7.25 2.15
N ALA A 72 -29.67 7.94 2.42
CA ALA A 72 -28.35 7.32 2.51
C ALA A 72 -28.04 6.93 3.96
N CYS A 73 -27.58 5.70 4.18
CA CYS A 73 -27.16 5.20 5.48
C CYS A 73 -25.65 5.37 5.68
N LEU A 74 -25.26 6.02 6.77
CA LEU A 74 -23.88 6.05 7.23
C LEU A 74 -23.62 4.81 8.09
N VAL A 75 -22.78 3.90 7.59
CA VAL A 75 -22.32 2.74 8.35
C VAL A 75 -20.85 2.97 8.69
N SER A 76 -20.50 2.89 9.98
CA SER A 76 -19.15 3.20 10.47
C SER A 76 -18.17 2.04 10.26
N ARG A 77 -18.55 0.83 10.65
CA ARG A 77 -17.72 -0.38 10.54
C ARG A 77 -18.58 -1.55 10.07
N VAL A 78 -18.28 -2.05 8.89
CA VAL A 78 -18.79 -3.35 8.44
C VAL A 78 -17.84 -4.40 9.00
N GLY A 79 -18.35 -5.27 9.88
CA GLY A 79 -17.58 -6.40 10.38
C GLY A 79 -17.29 -7.36 9.25
N VAL A 80 -16.01 -7.64 9.00
CA VAL A 80 -15.60 -8.77 8.16
C VAL A 80 -15.31 -9.90 9.14
N VAL A 81 -16.02 -11.02 9.00
CA VAL A 81 -15.80 -12.26 9.78
C VAL A 81 -14.43 -12.87 9.47
#